data_AF-T1BST6-F1
#
_entry.id   AF-T1BST6-F1
#
_cell.length_a   1.000
_cell.length_b   1.000
_cell.length_c   1.000
_cell.angle_alpha   90.00
_cell.angle_beta   90.00
_cell.angle_gamma   90.00
#
_symmetry.space_group_name_H-M   'P 1'
#
loop_
_entity.id
_entity.type
_entity.pdbx_description
1 polymer ?
#
loop_
_entity_poly.entity_id
_entity_poly.type
_entity_poly.pdbx_seq_one_letter_code
_entity_poly.pdbx_strand_id
1 'polypeptide(L)'
;SHTELDWVDSKRFDGIVLVSQTDKDDAFIFYAMDRGIPLVVLNRNVAVDNLVNILSADRIGAYNAVEHLIERGHREIALIGGVPGFQATTERREGYFSALSDSGIPIRGDLMADGDFTMESGFSAMTKLLSVGVSPSAVFCLNDEMAIGAMKAIVNAGYRV
;
A
#
# COMPACT_ATOMS: atom_id res chain seq x y z
N SER A 1 -8.57 30.86 4.14
CA SER A 1 -8.75 30.52 5.57
C SER A 1 -7.68 29.52 5.94
N HIS A 2 -6.63 29.95 6.64
CA HIS A 2 -5.46 29.13 7.02
C HIS A 2 -5.45 28.72 8.50
N THR A 3 -6.57 28.92 9.20
CA THR A 3 -6.68 28.84 10.65
C THR A 3 -6.36 27.47 11.26
N GLU A 4 -6.41 26.38 10.49
CA GLU A 4 -6.11 25.03 11.00
C GLU A 4 -4.61 24.71 11.08
N LEU A 5 -3.75 25.45 10.36
CA LEU A 5 -2.31 25.17 10.29
C LEU A 5 -1.44 26.20 11.02
N ASP A 6 -2.04 27.25 11.61
CA ASP A 6 -1.32 28.35 12.28
C ASP A 6 -0.46 27.92 13.48
N TRP A 7 -0.61 26.68 13.95
CA TRP A 7 0.27 26.10 14.97
C TRP A 7 1.63 25.65 14.41
N VAL A 8 1.74 25.46 13.09
CA VAL A 8 2.97 25.10 12.38
C VAL A 8 3.77 26.38 12.13
N ASP A 9 4.78 26.59 12.95
CA ASP A 9 5.61 27.81 12.95
C ASP A 9 7.08 27.44 13.22
N SER A 10 8.02 28.12 12.57
CA SER A 10 9.45 27.85 12.70
C SER A 10 10.02 28.16 14.09
N LYS A 11 9.28 28.89 14.94
CA LYS A 11 9.61 29.09 16.36
C LYS A 11 9.18 27.92 17.23
N ARG A 12 8.36 27.00 16.71
CA ARG A 12 7.85 25.82 17.42
C ARG A 12 8.46 24.52 16.93
N PHE A 13 8.87 24.47 15.66
CA PHE A 13 9.45 23.29 15.03
C PHE A 13 10.74 23.65 14.31
N ASP A 14 11.83 22.98 14.69
CA ASP A 14 13.12 23.08 14.00
C ASP A 14 13.15 22.26 12.69
N GLY A 15 12.18 21.36 12.52
CA GLY A 15 11.99 20.55 11.33
C GLY A 15 10.81 19.60 11.46
N ILE A 16 10.35 19.05 10.34
CA ILE A 16 9.20 18.13 10.27
C ILE A 16 9.58 16.89 9.46
N VAL A 17 9.21 15.71 9.98
CA VAL A 17 9.20 14.46 9.22
C VAL A 17 7.75 14.09 8.99
N LEU A 18 7.31 14.15 7.74
CA LEU A 18 5.92 13.90 7.36
C LEU A 18 5.79 12.55 6.68
N VAL A 19 4.95 11.67 7.23
CA VAL A 19 4.50 10.47 6.51
C VAL A 19 3.32 10.87 5.62
N SER A 20 3.55 10.93 4.30
CA SER A 20 2.51 11.31 3.34
C SER A 20 1.98 10.08 2.60
N GLN A 21 0.68 10.09 2.33
CA GLN A 21 -0.01 9.00 1.63
C GLN A 21 -0.61 9.47 0.30
N THR A 22 -1.06 10.73 0.23
CA THR A 22 -1.82 11.27 -0.92
C THR A 22 -1.48 12.74 -1.19
N ASP A 23 -1.95 13.26 -2.32
CA ASP A 23 -1.90 14.68 -2.67
C ASP A 23 -2.65 15.60 -1.69
N LYS A 24 -3.58 15.06 -0.88
CA LYS A 24 -4.25 15.82 0.18
C LYS A 24 -3.29 16.37 1.23
N ASP A 25 -2.11 15.76 1.36
CA ASP A 25 -1.07 16.22 2.28
C ASP A 25 -0.29 17.43 1.73
N ASP A 26 -0.44 17.75 0.43
CA ASP A 26 0.29 18.83 -0.26
C ASP A 26 0.05 20.19 0.42
N ALA A 27 -1.18 20.44 0.87
CA ALA A 27 -1.51 21.70 1.55
C ALA A 27 -0.65 21.92 2.81
N PHE A 28 -0.43 20.87 3.59
CA PHE A 28 0.44 20.93 4.77
C PHE A 28 1.92 21.06 4.38
N ILE A 29 2.37 20.30 3.39
CA ILE A 29 3.75 20.33 2.89
C ILE A 29 4.11 21.75 2.44
N PHE A 30 3.31 22.33 1.55
CA PHE A 30 3.54 23.67 1.05
C PHE A 30 3.45 24.74 2.14
N TYR A 31 2.53 24.57 3.10
CA TYR A 31 2.41 25.48 4.23
C TYR A 31 3.66 25.51 5.13
N ALA A 32 4.24 24.33 5.40
CA ALA A 32 5.48 24.22 6.17
C ALA A 32 6.68 24.77 5.41
N MET A 33 6.75 24.52 4.09
CA MET A 33 7.81 25.03 3.21
C MET A 33 7.80 26.56 3.11
N ASP A 34 6.63 27.17 2.96
CA ASP A 34 6.45 28.64 2.89
C ASP A 34 6.96 29.34 4.17
N ARG A 35 6.97 28.64 5.30
CA ARG A 35 7.51 29.12 6.59
C ARG A 35 8.99 28.84 6.80
N GLY A 36 9.65 28.24 5.81
CA GLY A 36 11.06 27.90 5.88
C GLY A 36 11.39 26.81 6.90
N ILE A 37 10.41 25.97 7.26
CA ILE A 37 10.64 24.84 8.18
C ILE A 37 11.27 23.69 7.38
N PRO A 38 12.46 23.19 7.76
CA PRO A 38 13.05 22.02 7.13
C PRO A 38 12.09 20.83 7.14
N LEU A 39 11.88 20.19 5.99
CA LEU A 39 10.88 19.15 5.81
C LEU A 39 11.48 17.92 5.12
N VAL A 40 11.20 16.74 5.66
CA VAL A 40 11.45 15.45 5.02
C VAL A 40 10.12 14.74 4.83
N VAL A 41 9.82 14.30 3.61
CA VAL A 41 8.60 13.55 3.30
C VAL A 41 8.93 12.07 3.15
N LEU A 42 8.19 11.22 3.83
CA LEU A 42 8.27 9.76 3.72
C LEU A 42 7.13 9.24 2.85
N ASN A 43 7.37 8.13 2.12
CA ASN A 43 6.40 7.32 1.39
C ASN A 43 5.72 7.94 0.16
N ARG A 44 5.96 9.22 -0.14
CA ARG A 44 5.49 9.85 -1.39
C ARG A 44 6.57 10.72 -2.02
N ASN A 45 6.63 10.70 -3.36
CA ASN A 45 7.52 11.56 -4.13
C ASN A 45 6.79 12.86 -4.45
N VAL A 46 7.12 13.92 -3.71
CA VAL A 46 6.54 15.25 -3.96
C VAL A 46 7.52 16.02 -4.85
N ALA A 47 7.12 16.22 -6.11
CA ALA A 47 7.97 16.76 -7.17
C ALA A 47 8.19 18.28 -7.03
N VAL A 48 8.94 18.67 -6.00
CA VAL A 48 9.22 20.06 -5.64
C VAL A 48 10.71 20.21 -5.38
N ASP A 49 11.29 21.30 -5.88
CA ASP A 49 12.71 21.58 -5.69
C ASP A 49 13.07 21.71 -4.21
N ASN A 50 14.24 21.19 -3.84
CA ASN A 50 14.79 21.24 -2.48
C ASN A 50 13.97 20.52 -1.39
N LEU A 51 13.00 19.68 -1.77
CA LEU A 51 12.28 18.82 -0.82
C LEU A 51 12.92 17.43 -0.77
N VAL A 52 13.32 16.99 0.42
CA VAL A 52 13.87 15.65 0.63
C VAL A 52 12.72 14.65 0.72
N ASN A 53 12.67 13.72 -0.22
CA ASN A 53 11.74 12.61 -0.22
C ASN A 53 12.50 11.30 0.10
N ILE A 54 12.00 10.52 1.06
CA ILE A 54 12.49 9.18 1.38
C ILE A 54 11.38 8.18 1.05
N LEU A 55 11.67 7.28 0.12
CA LEU A 55 10.72 6.32 -0.40
C LEU A 55 11.14 4.91 -0.05
N SER A 56 10.15 4.07 0.25
CA SER A 56 10.33 2.63 0.18
C SER A 56 10.34 2.19 -1.28
N ALA A 57 11.13 1.17 -1.62
CA ALA A 57 11.11 0.56 -2.95
C ALA A 57 9.88 -0.35 -3.12
N ASP A 58 8.69 0.17 -2.85
CA ASP A 58 7.43 -0.58 -2.70
C ASP A 58 7.10 -1.43 -3.94
N ARG A 59 7.27 -0.87 -5.13
CA ARG A 59 7.04 -1.59 -6.39
C ARG A 59 7.96 -2.78 -6.56
N ILE A 60 9.26 -2.58 -6.33
CA ILE A 60 10.27 -3.65 -6.45
C ILE A 60 10.06 -4.70 -5.36
N GLY A 61 9.76 -4.28 -4.12
CA GLY A 61 9.46 -5.20 -3.03
C GLY A 61 8.24 -6.08 -3.33
N ALA A 62 7.16 -5.49 -3.84
CA ALA A 62 5.96 -6.23 -4.23
C ALA A 62 6.21 -7.16 -5.43
N TYR A 63 6.93 -6.68 -6.45
CA TYR A 63 7.35 -7.51 -7.57
C TYR A 63 8.11 -8.75 -7.08
N ASN A 64 9.14 -8.58 -6.26
CA ASN A 64 9.97 -9.68 -5.76
C ASN A 64 9.15 -10.68 -4.91
N ALA A 65 8.22 -10.18 -4.10
CA ALA A 65 7.35 -11.04 -3.29
C ALA A 65 6.42 -11.91 -4.16
N VAL A 66 5.86 -11.33 -5.22
CA VAL A 66 4.95 -12.04 -6.14
C VAL A 66 5.74 -12.97 -7.06
N GLU A 67 6.89 -12.53 -7.56
CA GLU A 67 7.83 -13.36 -8.32
C GLU A 67 8.20 -14.62 -7.52
N HIS A 68 8.49 -14.48 -6.21
CA HIS A 68 8.76 -15.63 -5.36
C HIS A 68 7.59 -16.65 -5.35
N LEU A 69 6.34 -16.18 -5.27
CA LEU A 69 5.17 -17.08 -5.34
C LEU A 69 5.08 -17.78 -6.71
N ILE A 70 5.38 -17.05 -7.79
CA ILE A 70 5.38 -17.60 -9.15
C ILE A 70 6.47 -18.67 -9.32
N GLU A 71 7.67 -18.44 -8.80
CA GLU A 71 8.80 -19.39 -8.80
C GLU A 71 8.45 -20.67 -8.04
N ARG A 72 7.61 -20.57 -6.99
CA ARG A 72 7.07 -21.71 -6.25
C ARG A 72 5.97 -22.47 -6.99
N GLY A 73 5.58 -22.03 -8.18
CA GLY A 73 4.60 -22.68 -9.05
C GLY A 73 3.18 -22.11 -8.95
N HIS A 74 2.95 -21.07 -8.13
CA HIS A 74 1.64 -20.44 -8.05
C HIS A 74 1.32 -19.65 -9.33
N ARG A 75 0.07 -19.74 -9.79
CA ARG A 75 -0.41 -19.05 -11.00
C ARG A 75 -1.70 -18.29 -10.74
N GLU A 76 -2.54 -18.80 -9.84
CA GLU A 76 -3.68 -18.06 -9.30
C GLU A 76 -3.26 -17.45 -7.95
N ILE A 77 -2.78 -16.21 -8.02
CA ILE A 77 -2.29 -15.44 -6.88
C ILE A 77 -3.27 -14.30 -6.64
N ALA A 78 -4.05 -14.39 -5.55
CA ALA A 78 -4.95 -13.30 -5.18
C ALA A 78 -4.21 -12.09 -4.62
N LEU A 79 -4.80 -10.91 -4.77
CA LEU A 79 -4.32 -9.65 -4.23
C LEU A 79 -5.31 -9.12 -3.20
N ILE A 80 -4.83 -8.85 -2.00
CA ILE A 80 -5.53 -8.01 -1.02
C ILE A 80 -4.86 -6.64 -0.98
N GLY A 81 -5.48 -5.70 -1.69
CA GLY A 81 -5.08 -4.31 -1.84
C GLY A 81 -5.25 -3.49 -0.57
N GLY A 82 -4.57 -2.35 -0.50
CA GLY A 82 -4.81 -1.31 0.50
C GLY A 82 -5.75 -0.23 0.00
N VAL A 83 -5.76 0.92 0.69
CA VAL A 83 -6.65 2.05 0.36
C VAL A 83 -6.35 2.58 -1.05
N PRO A 84 -7.34 2.64 -1.97
CA PRO A 84 -7.16 3.22 -3.29
C PRO A 84 -6.73 4.70 -3.21
N GLY A 85 -5.77 5.08 -4.06
CA GLY A 85 -5.24 6.44 -4.13
C GLY A 85 -4.04 6.70 -3.21
N PHE A 86 -3.71 5.79 -2.28
CA PHE A 86 -2.45 5.89 -1.53
C PHE A 86 -1.27 5.52 -2.43
N GLN A 87 -0.17 6.28 -2.33
CA GLN A 87 1.03 6.03 -3.13
C GLN A 87 1.55 4.59 -2.95
N ALA A 88 1.64 4.11 -1.70
CA ALA A 88 2.08 2.76 -1.41
C ALA A 88 1.15 1.69 -2.01
N THR A 89 -0.18 1.91 -1.99
CA THR A 89 -1.14 1.01 -2.63
C THR A 89 -0.87 0.94 -4.14
N THR A 90 -0.72 2.08 -4.79
CA THR A 90 -0.43 2.16 -6.23
C THR A 90 0.87 1.42 -6.55
N GLU A 91 1.98 1.77 -5.89
CA GLU A 91 3.29 1.18 -6.18
C GLU A 91 3.33 -0.34 -5.97
N ARG A 92 2.75 -0.85 -4.86
CA ARG A 92 2.73 -2.30 -4.62
C ARG A 92 1.81 -3.04 -5.58
N ARG A 93 0.69 -2.45 -6.01
CA ARG A 93 -0.16 -3.03 -7.06
C ARG A 93 0.56 -3.10 -8.40
N GLU A 94 1.28 -2.06 -8.79
CA GLU A 94 2.11 -2.06 -9.99
C GLU A 94 3.18 -3.15 -9.95
N GLY A 95 3.80 -3.39 -8.78
CA GLY A 95 4.74 -4.49 -8.58
C GLY A 95 4.10 -5.87 -8.80
N TYR A 96 2.90 -6.08 -8.23
CA TYR A 96 2.11 -7.30 -8.44
C TYR A 96 1.74 -7.50 -9.92
N PHE A 97 1.24 -6.47 -10.60
CA PHE A 97 0.88 -6.56 -12.02
C PHE A 97 2.08 -6.81 -12.92
N SER A 98 3.21 -6.16 -12.63
CA SER A 98 4.45 -6.35 -13.37
C SER A 98 4.95 -7.79 -13.26
N ALA A 99 4.99 -8.36 -12.05
CA ALA A 99 5.42 -9.75 -11.85
C ALA A 99 4.54 -10.77 -12.59
N LEU A 100 3.21 -10.57 -12.59
CA LEU A 100 2.29 -11.42 -13.36
C LEU A 100 2.52 -11.27 -14.87
N SER A 101 2.60 -10.03 -15.35
CA SER A 101 2.78 -9.70 -16.77
C SER A 101 4.07 -10.30 -17.32
N ASP A 102 5.19 -10.10 -16.61
CA ASP A 102 6.51 -10.60 -17.03
C ASP A 102 6.58 -12.13 -17.03
N SER A 103 5.73 -12.78 -16.23
CA SER A 103 5.58 -14.24 -16.18
C SER A 103 4.49 -14.79 -17.11
N GLY A 104 3.84 -13.94 -17.92
CA GLY A 104 2.76 -14.32 -18.83
C GLY A 104 1.49 -14.81 -18.12
N ILE A 105 1.27 -14.42 -16.87
CA ILE A 105 0.09 -14.79 -16.08
C ILE A 105 -1.01 -13.73 -16.30
N PRO A 106 -2.22 -14.12 -16.73
CA PRO A 106 -3.31 -13.18 -16.93
C PRO A 106 -3.73 -12.49 -15.62
N ILE A 107 -3.86 -11.17 -15.68
CA ILE A 107 -4.42 -10.37 -14.58
C ILE A 107 -5.92 -10.61 -14.52
N ARG A 108 -6.42 -11.07 -13.38
CA ARG A 108 -7.85 -11.34 -13.18
C ARG A 108 -8.43 -10.51 -12.04
N GLY A 109 -9.43 -9.68 -12.34
CA GLY A 109 -10.06 -8.81 -11.34
C GLY A 109 -10.86 -9.56 -10.27
N ASP A 110 -11.29 -10.79 -10.54
CA ASP A 110 -11.97 -11.66 -9.56
C ASP A 110 -11.02 -12.21 -8.48
N LEU A 111 -9.70 -12.14 -8.71
CA LEU A 111 -8.67 -12.46 -7.72
C LEU A 111 -8.27 -11.26 -6.85
N MET A 112 -9.00 -10.15 -6.91
CA MET A 112 -8.64 -8.90 -6.22
C MET A 112 -9.72 -8.44 -5.25
N ALA A 113 -9.30 -8.04 -4.06
CA ALA A 113 -10.14 -7.36 -3.09
C ALA A 113 -9.35 -6.24 -2.40
N ASP A 114 -10.05 -5.21 -1.97
CA ASP A 114 -9.45 -4.05 -1.31
C ASP A 114 -9.72 -4.06 0.19
N GLY A 115 -8.71 -3.68 0.94
CA GLY A 115 -8.78 -3.39 2.36
C GLY A 115 -8.25 -1.98 2.66
N ASP A 116 -7.97 -1.74 3.93
CA ASP A 116 -7.61 -0.42 4.47
C ASP A 116 -6.36 -0.45 5.35
N PHE A 117 -5.51 -1.47 5.14
CA PHE A 117 -4.31 -1.75 5.93
C PHE A 117 -4.56 -2.25 7.36
N THR A 118 -5.80 -2.46 7.77
CA THR A 118 -6.12 -3.09 9.05
C THR A 118 -6.26 -4.61 8.94
N MET A 119 -6.09 -5.31 10.07
CA MET A 119 -6.36 -6.74 10.14
C MET A 119 -7.81 -7.11 9.80
N GLU A 120 -8.78 -6.29 10.22
CA GLU A 120 -10.21 -6.52 9.99
C GLU A 120 -10.56 -6.46 8.50
N SER A 121 -9.98 -5.51 7.77
CA SER A 121 -10.20 -5.42 6.33
C SER A 121 -9.55 -6.56 5.56
N GLY A 122 -8.37 -7.04 5.98
CA GLY A 122 -7.77 -8.25 5.42
C GLY A 122 -8.64 -9.50 5.60
N PHE A 123 -9.23 -9.67 6.79
CA PHE A 123 -10.17 -10.76 7.05
C PHE A 123 -11.41 -10.68 6.15
N SER A 124 -12.00 -9.48 6.06
CA SER A 124 -13.20 -9.23 5.25
C SER A 124 -12.95 -9.42 3.76
N ALA A 125 -11.83 -8.90 3.25
CA ALA A 125 -11.42 -9.03 1.86
C ALA A 125 -11.21 -10.50 1.47
N MET A 126 -10.50 -11.27 2.29
CA MET A 126 -10.28 -12.69 2.03
C MET A 126 -11.58 -13.50 2.12
N THR A 127 -12.43 -13.20 3.11
CA THR A 127 -13.76 -13.84 3.22
C THR A 127 -14.59 -13.61 1.96
N LYS A 128 -14.57 -12.38 1.42
CA LYS A 128 -15.26 -12.04 0.18
C LYS A 128 -14.72 -12.86 -1.00
N LEU A 129 -13.41 -12.95 -1.18
CA LEU A 129 -12.79 -13.77 -2.22
C LEU A 129 -13.25 -15.23 -2.11
N LEU A 130 -13.17 -15.84 -0.93
CA LEU A 130 -13.60 -17.22 -0.72
C LEU A 130 -15.11 -17.42 -0.98
N SER A 131 -15.94 -16.45 -0.62
CA SER A 131 -17.40 -16.55 -0.75
C SER A 131 -17.91 -16.61 -2.20
N VAL A 132 -17.16 -16.02 -3.15
CA VAL A 132 -17.51 -16.05 -4.58
C VAL A 132 -16.92 -17.26 -5.30
N GLY A 133 -16.41 -18.25 -4.56
CA GLY A 133 -15.86 -19.49 -5.10
C GLY A 133 -14.43 -19.38 -5.62
N VAL A 134 -13.76 -18.25 -5.38
CA VAL A 134 -12.35 -18.07 -5.75
C VAL A 134 -11.49 -18.86 -4.74
N SER A 135 -10.71 -19.81 -5.24
CA SER A 135 -9.80 -20.64 -4.44
C SER A 135 -8.37 -20.46 -4.97
N PRO A 136 -7.73 -19.31 -4.66
CA PRO A 136 -6.41 -19.02 -5.17
C PRO A 136 -5.40 -19.92 -4.46
N SER A 137 -4.34 -20.30 -5.17
CA SER A 137 -3.27 -21.12 -4.60
C SER A 137 -2.32 -20.32 -3.69
N ALA A 138 -2.31 -18.99 -3.81
CA ALA A 138 -1.55 -18.07 -2.97
C ALA A 138 -2.27 -16.72 -2.86
N VAL A 139 -1.95 -15.93 -1.83
CA VAL A 139 -2.49 -14.59 -1.62
C VAL A 139 -1.35 -13.64 -1.28
N PHE A 140 -1.25 -12.53 -2.01
CA PHE A 140 -0.36 -11.42 -1.72
C PHE A 140 -1.17 -10.29 -1.06
N CYS A 141 -0.78 -9.91 0.16
CA CYS A 141 -1.41 -8.81 0.90
C CYS A 141 -0.45 -7.63 0.96
N LEU A 142 -0.96 -6.40 0.80
CA LEU A 142 -0.08 -5.22 0.76
C LEU A 142 0.57 -4.89 2.12
N ASN A 143 0.14 -5.48 3.23
CA ASN A 143 0.84 -5.39 4.52
C ASN A 143 0.58 -6.63 5.40
N ASP A 144 1.34 -6.72 6.49
CA ASP A 144 1.29 -7.84 7.43
C ASP A 144 -0.03 -7.92 8.21
N GLU A 145 -0.63 -6.78 8.58
CA GLU A 145 -1.92 -6.80 9.29
C GLU A 145 -3.01 -7.43 8.44
N MET A 146 -3.15 -7.01 7.18
CA MET A 146 -4.11 -7.63 6.26
C MET A 146 -3.76 -9.09 5.99
N ALA A 147 -2.47 -9.44 5.90
CA ALA A 147 -2.05 -10.84 5.76
C ALA A 147 -2.51 -11.69 6.94
N ILE A 148 -2.36 -11.21 8.18
CA ILE A 148 -2.84 -11.89 9.38
C ILE A 148 -4.37 -12.01 9.35
N GLY A 149 -5.08 -10.96 8.93
CA GLY A 149 -6.52 -11.00 8.71
C GLY A 149 -6.94 -12.08 7.71
N ALA A 150 -6.26 -12.13 6.56
CA ALA A 150 -6.51 -13.10 5.51
C ALA A 150 -6.25 -14.53 5.98
N MET A 151 -5.14 -14.78 6.69
CA MET A 151 -4.85 -16.09 7.29
C MET A 151 -5.96 -16.55 8.23
N LYS A 152 -6.48 -15.66 9.07
CA LYS A 152 -7.62 -15.97 9.95
C LYS A 152 -8.87 -16.34 9.17
N ALA A 153 -9.18 -15.62 8.08
CA ALA A 153 -10.32 -15.93 7.22
C ALA A 153 -10.18 -17.29 6.52
N ILE A 154 -8.98 -17.61 6.02
CA ILE A 154 -8.67 -18.90 5.38
C ILE A 154 -8.86 -20.06 6.35
N VAL A 155 -8.33 -19.95 7.57
CA VAL A 155 -8.50 -20.96 8.62
C VAL A 155 -9.97 -21.10 9.03
N ASN A 156 -10.70 -19.98 9.16
CA ASN A 156 -12.13 -20.00 9.50
C ASN A 156 -12.98 -20.68 8.41
N ALA A 157 -12.57 -20.59 7.15
CA ALA A 157 -13.20 -21.27 6.03
C ALA A 157 -12.81 -22.77 5.90
N GLY A 158 -11.98 -23.29 6.83
CA GLY A 158 -11.58 -24.70 6.87
C GLY A 158 -10.37 -25.06 6.00
N TYR A 159 -9.68 -24.07 5.43
CA TYR A 159 -8.44 -24.28 4.70
C TYR A 159 -7.22 -24.21 5.63
N ARG A 160 -6.06 -24.62 5.11
CA ARG A 160 -4.77 -24.54 5.81
C ARG A 160 -3.90 -23.48 5.13
N VAL A 161 -3.17 -22.73 5.96
CA VAL A 161 -2.12 -21.79 5.55
C VAL A 161 -0.77 -22.45 5.80
#